data_AF-A0A1G9D5B9-F1
#
_entry.id   AF-A0A1G9D5B9-F1
#
_cell.length_a   1.000
_cell.length_b   1.000
_cell.length_c   1.000
_cell.angle_alpha   90.00
_cell.angle_beta   90.00
_cell.angle_gamma   90.00
#
_symmetry.space_group_name_H-M   'P 1'
#
loop_
_entity.id
_entity.type
_entity.pdbx_description
1 polymer ?
#
loop_
_entity_poly.entity_id
_entity_poly.type
_entity_poly.pdbx_seq_one_letter_code
_entity_poly.pdbx_strand_id
1 'polypeptide(L)'
;MTIMESASLRPAGGRRAEPHPRVAAPRVLSVSSVGHLAGLRPRGRSGAGGDVRGADVELVDALDLPTWRTVVAWLRDTPSMAGRRSRLQILAAFMRWLRTLDPATELLAASGTHLDRYCEAARSGALTVGVRTPGKPLAGATVARRRTALSSFYAYAWQYGAVRQTHAAAPPPARAREAVPRRGSVRDTDPQAGTDTGSQAGTDARPQAGTDAGQRVGAARDAGSKAGTDGGQQAGTDTRPRVGAVHDAGSRADGAPVPGVTPEERRLLRQGVGRLAAEGRSVEAAAVALLEATGASAATLARLTAQDIHAGAEGGDGRPGIIVLRDAQDGVVAFPLTARIRSLLRQLCSSRPAGESLIRRDDGDPVDGAWLGRVLREAAQAGGIPERRAEALHPQLLRATTVADLPRG
;
A
#
# COMPACT_ATOMS: atom_id res chain seq x y z
N MET A 1 46.98 -64.08 -19.12
CA MET A 1 45.84 -65.02 -19.18
C MET A 1 45.18 -65.01 -17.82
N THR A 2 44.26 -64.06 -17.63
CA THR A 2 43.51 -63.88 -16.38
C THR A 2 42.08 -63.53 -16.78
N ILE A 3 41.15 -64.41 -16.40
CA ILE A 3 39.74 -64.34 -16.73
C ILE A 3 39.08 -63.35 -15.76
N MET A 4 38.48 -62.28 -16.29
CA MET A 4 37.66 -61.34 -15.52
C MET A 4 36.26 -61.91 -15.31
N GLU A 5 35.88 -61.92 -14.05
CA GLU A 5 34.60 -62.35 -13.50
C GLU A 5 33.48 -61.35 -13.84
N SER A 6 32.38 -61.88 -14.37
CA SER A 6 31.19 -61.13 -14.81
C SER A 6 30.24 -60.90 -13.63
N ALA A 7 30.17 -59.66 -13.14
CA ALA A 7 29.14 -59.23 -12.20
C ALA A 7 27.91 -58.71 -12.96
N SER A 8 26.85 -59.50 -12.92
CA SER A 8 25.54 -59.24 -13.49
C SER A 8 24.79 -58.16 -12.68
N LEU A 9 24.71 -56.94 -13.22
CA LEU A 9 23.89 -55.84 -12.68
C LEU A 9 22.41 -56.04 -13.04
N ARG A 10 21.59 -56.29 -12.00
CA ARG A 10 20.11 -56.26 -12.05
C ARG A 10 19.60 -54.85 -12.34
N PRO A 11 18.55 -54.67 -13.17
CA PRO A 11 17.91 -53.38 -13.36
C PRO A 11 17.04 -53.03 -12.13
N ALA A 12 17.29 -51.85 -11.57
CA ALA A 12 16.50 -51.27 -10.49
C ALA A 12 15.07 -50.97 -10.96
N GLY A 13 14.10 -51.38 -10.16
CA GLY A 13 12.68 -51.28 -10.45
C GLY A 13 12.20 -49.84 -10.63
N GLY A 14 11.38 -49.64 -11.66
CA GLY A 14 10.68 -48.39 -11.92
C GLY A 14 9.73 -48.02 -10.79
N ARG A 15 10.04 -46.94 -10.08
CA ARG A 15 9.09 -46.25 -9.21
C ARG A 15 7.98 -45.66 -10.08
N ARG A 16 6.79 -46.27 -10.01
CA ARG A 16 5.53 -45.65 -10.47
C ARG A 16 5.38 -44.30 -9.79
N ALA A 17 5.33 -43.24 -10.59
CA ALA A 17 4.96 -41.90 -10.13
C ALA A 17 3.58 -41.97 -9.49
N GLU A 18 3.52 -41.70 -8.18
CA GLU A 18 2.25 -41.49 -7.51
C GLU A 18 1.59 -40.23 -8.11
N PRO A 19 0.30 -40.29 -8.48
CA PRO A 19 -0.42 -39.13 -8.97
C PRO A 19 -0.51 -38.09 -7.85
N HIS A 20 0.10 -36.93 -8.07
CA HIS A 20 0.00 -35.78 -7.18
C HIS A 20 -1.47 -35.53 -6.79
N PRO A 21 -1.77 -35.27 -5.51
CA PRO A 21 -3.11 -34.94 -5.08
C PRO A 21 -3.58 -33.70 -5.84
N ARG A 22 -4.55 -33.88 -6.74
CA ARG A 22 -5.24 -32.79 -7.41
C ARG A 22 -5.82 -31.89 -6.32
N VAL A 23 -5.26 -30.69 -6.16
CA VAL A 23 -5.85 -29.61 -5.39
C VAL A 23 -7.26 -29.41 -5.95
N ALA A 24 -8.26 -29.80 -5.17
CA ALA A 24 -9.65 -29.74 -5.57
C ALA A 24 -9.96 -28.31 -6.02
N ALA A 25 -10.45 -28.16 -7.24
CA ALA A 25 -10.86 -26.86 -7.76
C ALA A 25 -11.83 -26.21 -6.74
N PRO A 26 -11.63 -24.93 -6.39
CA PRO A 26 -12.44 -24.27 -5.37
C PRO A 26 -13.91 -24.37 -5.77
N ARG A 27 -14.72 -24.99 -4.91
CA ARG A 27 -16.17 -25.07 -5.09
C ARG A 27 -16.70 -23.65 -5.27
N VAL A 28 -17.24 -23.36 -6.45
CA VAL A 28 -17.84 -22.07 -6.78
C VAL A 28 -19.13 -21.94 -6.00
N LEU A 29 -19.04 -21.47 -4.74
CA LEU A 29 -20.22 -21.13 -3.97
C LEU A 29 -20.88 -19.91 -4.62
N SER A 30 -22.07 -20.12 -5.17
CA SER A 30 -22.94 -19.13 -5.79
C SER A 30 -23.49 -18.15 -4.75
N VAL A 31 -22.62 -17.34 -4.18
CA VAL A 31 -23.08 -16.19 -3.41
C VAL A 31 -23.57 -15.14 -4.42
N SER A 32 -24.83 -14.74 -4.29
CA SER A 32 -25.45 -13.71 -5.14
C SER A 32 -25.39 -12.31 -4.52
N SER A 33 -25.01 -12.19 -3.25
CA SER A 33 -24.95 -10.94 -2.50
C SER A 33 -23.89 -10.99 -1.40
N VAL A 34 -23.17 -9.88 -1.19
CA VAL A 34 -22.24 -9.70 -0.07
C VAL A 34 -22.95 -9.85 1.28
N GLY A 35 -24.26 -9.60 1.33
CA GLY A 35 -25.10 -9.77 2.53
C GLY A 35 -25.20 -11.21 3.03
N HIS A 36 -24.85 -12.20 2.20
CA HIS A 36 -24.81 -13.61 2.60
C HIS A 36 -23.50 -14.00 3.32
N LEU A 37 -22.50 -13.11 3.38
CA LEU A 37 -21.31 -13.36 4.19
C LEU A 37 -21.66 -13.24 5.68
N ALA A 38 -21.13 -14.16 6.50
CA ALA A 38 -21.37 -14.14 7.94
C ALA A 38 -21.02 -12.77 8.56
N GLY A 39 -21.97 -12.20 9.30
CA GLY A 39 -21.84 -10.90 9.93
C GLY A 39 -22.14 -9.69 9.02
N LEU A 40 -22.50 -9.89 7.75
CA LEU A 40 -22.84 -8.81 6.81
C LEU A 40 -24.32 -8.81 6.40
N ARG A 41 -25.20 -9.49 7.16
CA ARG A 41 -26.62 -9.50 6.87
C ARG A 41 -27.20 -8.08 6.94
N PRO A 42 -27.88 -7.58 5.89
CA PRO A 42 -28.43 -6.23 5.89
C PRO A 42 -29.52 -6.07 6.96
N ARG A 43 -29.55 -4.92 7.62
CA ARG A 43 -30.66 -4.53 8.52
C ARG A 43 -31.93 -4.38 7.71
N GLY A 44 -32.89 -5.27 7.92
CA GLY A 44 -34.22 -5.15 7.36
C GLY A 44 -34.97 -3.97 7.97
N ARG A 45 -35.95 -3.40 7.24
CA ARG A 45 -36.85 -2.36 7.76
C ARG A 45 -37.75 -2.83 8.90
N SER A 46 -38.00 -4.14 9.02
CA SER A 46 -39.03 -4.72 9.92
C SER A 46 -38.45 -5.50 11.11
N GLY A 47 -37.41 -4.98 11.78
CA GLY A 47 -36.90 -5.60 13.02
C GLY A 47 -36.11 -6.90 12.86
N ALA A 48 -35.90 -7.37 11.62
CA ALA A 48 -34.95 -8.45 11.34
C ALA A 48 -33.53 -7.93 11.62
N GLY A 49 -32.97 -8.32 12.77
CA GLY A 49 -31.71 -7.87 13.35
C GLY A 49 -30.49 -8.08 12.46
N GLY A 50 -30.33 -7.22 11.45
CA GLY A 50 -29.15 -7.18 10.61
C GLY A 50 -27.99 -6.44 11.27
N ASP A 51 -26.82 -6.67 10.71
CA ASP A 51 -25.55 -6.23 11.26
C ASP A 51 -25.00 -4.96 10.60
N VAL A 52 -25.39 -4.75 9.34
CA VAL A 52 -24.89 -3.67 8.47
C VAL A 52 -26.04 -2.93 7.81
N ARG A 53 -25.78 -1.72 7.31
CA ARG A 53 -26.82 -0.95 6.61
C ARG A 53 -27.10 -1.62 5.26
N GLY A 54 -28.37 -1.81 4.90
CA GLY A 54 -28.75 -2.40 3.61
C GLY A 54 -28.12 -1.63 2.43
N ALA A 55 -28.13 -0.31 2.50
CA ALA A 55 -27.51 0.57 1.50
C ALA A 55 -25.98 0.41 1.35
N ASP A 56 -25.26 -0.17 2.33
CA ASP A 56 -23.83 -0.50 2.16
C ASP A 56 -23.69 -1.80 1.36
N VAL A 57 -24.58 -2.77 1.58
CA VAL A 57 -24.60 -4.06 0.87
C VAL A 57 -25.04 -3.87 -0.58
N GLU A 58 -26.15 -3.16 -0.81
CA GLU A 58 -26.65 -2.83 -2.15
C GLU A 58 -25.61 -2.08 -3.00
N LEU A 59 -24.86 -1.17 -2.37
CA LEU A 59 -23.82 -0.40 -3.03
C LEU A 59 -22.69 -1.30 -3.57
N VAL A 60 -22.32 -2.33 -2.82
CA VAL A 60 -21.29 -3.29 -3.24
C VAL A 60 -21.87 -4.30 -4.23
N ASP A 61 -23.10 -4.78 -4.02
CA ASP A 61 -23.75 -5.73 -4.92
C ASP A 61 -24.05 -5.15 -6.31
N ALA A 62 -24.09 -3.81 -6.43
CA ALA A 62 -24.23 -3.11 -7.71
C ALA A 62 -22.89 -2.92 -8.48
N LEU A 63 -21.77 -3.42 -7.96
CA LEU A 63 -20.48 -3.39 -8.66
C LEU A 63 -20.48 -4.35 -9.86
N ASP A 64 -19.62 -4.09 -10.86
CA ASP A 64 -19.37 -5.04 -11.93
C ASP A 64 -18.88 -6.39 -11.35
N LEU A 65 -19.16 -7.48 -12.06
CA LEU A 65 -18.92 -8.83 -11.55
C LEU A 65 -17.45 -9.09 -11.14
N PRO A 66 -16.43 -8.69 -11.93
CA PRO A 66 -15.03 -8.77 -11.51
C PRO A 66 -14.73 -8.02 -10.20
N THR A 67 -15.15 -6.76 -10.08
CA THR A 67 -14.92 -5.96 -8.88
C THR A 67 -15.66 -6.55 -7.67
N TRP A 68 -16.92 -6.92 -7.86
CA TRP A 68 -17.75 -7.53 -6.82
C TRP A 68 -17.11 -8.82 -6.27
N ARG A 69 -16.63 -9.73 -7.14
CA ARG A 69 -15.95 -10.97 -6.73
C ARG A 69 -14.71 -10.68 -5.88
N THR A 70 -13.96 -9.65 -6.24
CA THR A 70 -12.75 -9.22 -5.53
C THR A 70 -13.09 -8.72 -4.13
N VAL A 71 -14.12 -7.88 -4.00
CA VAL A 71 -14.59 -7.39 -2.70
C VAL A 71 -15.09 -8.55 -1.81
N VAL A 72 -15.88 -9.47 -2.37
CA VAL A 72 -16.38 -10.65 -1.63
C VAL A 72 -15.24 -11.51 -1.11
N ALA A 73 -14.24 -11.77 -1.95
CA ALA A 73 -13.10 -12.59 -1.58
C ALA A 73 -12.23 -11.90 -0.51
N TRP A 74 -11.96 -10.60 -0.65
CA TRP A 74 -11.27 -9.79 0.36
C TRP A 74 -12.00 -9.75 1.71
N LEU A 75 -13.33 -9.61 1.70
CA LEU A 75 -14.13 -9.63 2.92
C LEU A 75 -14.12 -11.04 3.55
N ARG A 76 -14.20 -12.11 2.77
CA ARG A 76 -14.13 -13.50 3.27
C ARG A 76 -12.81 -13.81 3.96
N ASP A 77 -11.70 -13.28 3.45
CA ASP A 77 -10.37 -13.44 4.03
C ASP A 77 -10.22 -12.75 5.41
N THR A 78 -11.20 -11.91 5.78
CA THR A 78 -11.22 -11.27 7.10
C THR A 78 -11.87 -12.20 8.13
N PRO A 79 -11.12 -12.74 9.12
CA PRO A 79 -11.62 -13.82 9.97
C PRO A 79 -12.78 -13.38 10.89
N SER A 80 -12.71 -12.16 11.43
CA SER A 80 -13.70 -11.67 12.39
C SER A 80 -14.92 -11.04 11.70
N MET A 81 -16.11 -11.31 12.23
CA MET A 81 -17.35 -10.68 11.76
C MET A 81 -17.31 -9.14 11.94
N ALA A 82 -16.80 -8.67 13.08
CA ALA A 82 -16.63 -7.23 13.33
C ALA A 82 -15.66 -6.58 12.33
N GLY A 83 -14.56 -7.27 12.00
CA GLY A 83 -13.61 -6.82 10.98
C GLY A 83 -14.25 -6.69 9.60
N ARG A 84 -15.04 -7.69 9.19
CA ARG A 84 -15.81 -7.65 7.94
C ARG A 84 -16.77 -6.47 7.88
N ARG A 85 -17.54 -6.25 8.95
CA ARG A 85 -18.49 -5.11 9.05
C ARG A 85 -17.77 -3.77 8.92
N SER A 86 -16.65 -3.61 9.63
CA SER A 86 -15.83 -2.40 9.59
C SER A 86 -15.28 -2.16 8.18
N ARG A 87 -14.70 -3.19 7.55
CA ARG A 87 -14.16 -3.12 6.19
C ARG A 87 -15.23 -2.76 5.15
N LEU A 88 -16.41 -3.40 5.21
CA LEU A 88 -17.54 -3.06 4.33
C LEU A 88 -17.97 -1.60 4.49
N GLN A 89 -18.12 -1.11 5.72
CA GLN A 89 -18.52 0.27 5.99
C GLN A 89 -17.48 1.28 5.47
N ILE A 90 -16.18 1.00 5.65
CA ILE A 90 -15.10 1.84 5.17
C ILE A 90 -15.11 1.90 3.64
N LEU A 91 -15.25 0.74 2.98
CA LEU A 91 -15.29 0.64 1.53
C LEU A 91 -16.52 1.38 0.96
N ALA A 92 -17.70 1.15 1.53
CA ALA A 92 -18.93 1.81 1.12
C ALA A 92 -18.87 3.34 1.32
N ALA A 93 -18.25 3.81 2.41
CA ALA A 93 -18.01 5.24 2.62
C ALA A 93 -17.08 5.84 1.55
N PHE A 94 -15.98 5.14 1.23
CA PHE A 94 -15.04 5.54 0.19
C PHE A 94 -15.71 5.58 -1.19
N MET A 95 -16.47 4.55 -1.56
CA MET A 95 -17.18 4.49 -2.85
C MET A 95 -18.18 5.64 -3.03
N ARG A 96 -18.92 6.01 -1.97
CA ARG A 96 -19.85 7.15 -2.05
C ARG A 96 -19.11 8.47 -2.24
N TRP A 97 -18.02 8.68 -1.50
CA TRP A 97 -17.18 9.87 -1.67
C TRP A 97 -16.54 9.92 -3.06
N LEU A 98 -16.03 8.78 -3.54
CA LEU A 98 -15.41 8.67 -4.86
C LEU A 98 -16.40 9.06 -5.96
N ARG A 99 -17.64 8.57 -5.91
CA ARG A 99 -18.69 8.95 -6.88
C ARG A 99 -19.07 10.43 -6.84
N THR A 100 -18.96 11.09 -5.68
CA THR A 100 -19.18 12.54 -5.58
C THR A 100 -18.01 13.33 -6.17
N LEU A 101 -16.78 12.86 -5.98
CA LEU A 101 -15.58 13.51 -6.49
C LEU A 101 -15.42 13.31 -8.00
N ASP A 102 -15.61 12.07 -8.46
CA ASP A 102 -15.45 11.65 -9.84
C ASP A 102 -16.38 10.44 -10.12
N PRO A 103 -17.56 10.68 -10.71
CA PRO A 103 -18.54 9.62 -10.97
C PRO A 103 -18.09 8.62 -12.05
N ALA A 104 -17.10 8.96 -12.88
CA ALA A 104 -16.58 8.08 -13.92
C ALA A 104 -15.52 7.11 -13.39
N THR A 105 -14.92 7.39 -12.23
CA THR A 105 -13.88 6.53 -11.66
C THR A 105 -14.50 5.32 -10.95
N GLU A 106 -14.23 4.13 -11.50
CA GLU A 106 -14.57 2.85 -10.90
C GLU A 106 -13.71 2.54 -9.66
N LEU A 107 -14.21 1.66 -8.79
CA LEU A 107 -13.53 1.31 -7.53
C LEU A 107 -12.11 0.75 -7.77
N LEU A 108 -11.90 -0.11 -8.77
CA LEU A 108 -10.58 -0.67 -9.07
C LEU A 108 -9.68 0.28 -9.88
N ALA A 109 -10.26 1.33 -10.48
CA ALA A 109 -9.52 2.36 -11.21
C ALA A 109 -8.99 3.47 -10.29
N ALA A 110 -9.47 3.54 -9.05
CA ALA A 110 -9.02 4.55 -8.09
C ALA A 110 -7.53 4.37 -7.73
N SER A 111 -6.76 5.43 -7.99
CA SER A 111 -5.32 5.51 -7.70
C SER A 111 -5.00 5.85 -6.24
N GLY A 112 -3.72 5.73 -5.85
CA GLY A 112 -3.24 6.18 -4.53
C GLY A 112 -3.56 7.65 -4.22
N THR A 113 -3.58 8.51 -5.23
CA THR A 113 -3.99 9.92 -5.09
C THR A 113 -5.44 10.07 -4.64
N HIS A 114 -6.34 9.19 -5.07
CA HIS A 114 -7.74 9.21 -4.60
C HIS A 114 -7.81 8.83 -3.11
N LEU A 115 -7.00 7.86 -2.67
CA LEU A 115 -6.94 7.47 -1.26
C LEU A 115 -6.36 8.62 -0.41
N ASP A 116 -5.31 9.29 -0.89
CA ASP A 116 -4.72 10.45 -0.20
C ASP A 116 -5.73 11.59 -0.05
N ARG A 117 -6.43 11.93 -1.13
CA ARG A 117 -7.50 12.96 -1.12
C ARG A 117 -8.66 12.57 -0.19
N TYR A 118 -9.06 11.30 -0.16
CA TYR A 118 -10.08 10.82 0.76
C TYR A 118 -9.63 10.97 2.22
N CYS A 119 -8.39 10.62 2.53
CA CYS A 119 -7.83 10.74 3.88
C CYS A 119 -7.68 12.21 4.29
N GLU A 120 -7.29 13.09 3.38
CA GLU A 120 -7.24 14.54 3.62
C GLU A 120 -8.63 15.09 3.89
N ALA A 121 -9.62 14.78 3.05
CA ALA A 121 -11.01 15.18 3.27
C ALA A 121 -11.57 14.67 4.61
N ALA A 122 -11.17 13.46 5.02
CA ALA A 122 -11.52 12.90 6.31
C ALA A 122 -10.90 13.68 7.49
N ARG A 123 -9.63 14.11 7.35
CA ARG A 123 -8.90 14.89 8.37
C ARG A 123 -9.41 16.32 8.47
N SER A 124 -9.75 16.96 7.35
CA SER A 124 -10.25 18.34 7.33
C SER A 124 -11.74 18.46 7.66
N GLY A 125 -12.48 17.35 7.68
CA GLY A 125 -13.93 17.35 7.86
C GLY A 125 -14.71 17.65 6.59
N ALA A 126 -14.05 17.74 5.43
CA ALA A 126 -14.68 17.96 4.13
C ALA A 126 -15.52 16.76 3.63
N LEU A 127 -15.49 15.61 4.32
CA LEU A 127 -16.40 14.50 4.01
C LEU A 127 -17.85 14.86 4.35
N THR A 128 -18.66 15.04 3.31
CA THR A 128 -20.11 15.24 3.43
C THR A 128 -20.91 13.94 3.31
N VAL A 129 -20.32 12.91 2.68
CA VAL A 129 -20.96 11.61 2.42
C VAL A 129 -20.17 10.47 3.07
N GLY A 130 -20.88 9.41 3.50
CA GLY A 130 -20.23 8.21 4.05
C GLY A 130 -19.68 8.36 5.48
N VAL A 131 -19.95 9.47 6.15
CA VAL A 131 -19.61 9.71 7.55
C VAL A 131 -20.87 9.83 8.41
N ARG A 132 -20.75 9.54 9.72
CA ARG A 132 -21.88 9.68 10.66
C ARG A 132 -22.21 11.14 10.94
N THR A 133 -21.22 12.02 10.87
CA THR A 133 -21.35 13.45 11.17
C THR A 133 -20.64 14.23 10.05
N PRO A 134 -21.36 14.58 8.98
CA PRO A 134 -20.84 15.42 7.90
C PRO A 134 -20.22 16.72 8.43
N GLY A 135 -19.12 17.18 7.82
CA GLY A 135 -18.47 18.45 8.20
C GLY A 135 -17.52 18.37 9.39
N LYS A 136 -17.48 17.26 10.14
CA LYS A 136 -16.61 17.11 11.31
C LYS A 136 -15.32 16.37 10.96
N PRO A 137 -14.13 16.94 11.26
CA PRO A 137 -12.84 16.25 11.20
C PRO A 137 -12.87 14.89 11.92
N LEU A 138 -12.37 13.85 11.26
CA LEU A 138 -12.14 12.56 11.91
C LEU A 138 -10.82 12.59 12.68
N ALA A 139 -10.79 11.91 13.83
CA ALA A 139 -9.56 11.71 14.59
C ALA A 139 -8.50 11.00 13.74
N GLY A 140 -7.23 11.39 13.87
CA GLY A 140 -6.12 10.84 13.07
C GLY A 140 -6.05 9.31 13.09
N ALA A 141 -6.23 8.69 14.25
CA ALA A 141 -6.26 7.22 14.38
C ALA A 141 -7.42 6.55 13.60
N THR A 142 -8.56 7.25 13.44
CA THR A 142 -9.70 6.74 12.65
C THR A 142 -9.42 6.85 11.16
N VAL A 143 -8.82 7.96 10.73
CA VAL A 143 -8.35 8.11 9.34
C VAL A 143 -7.32 7.01 9.04
N ALA A 144 -6.44 6.73 10.00
CA ALA A 144 -5.42 5.72 9.83
C ALA A 144 -5.97 4.31 9.60
N ARG A 145 -6.94 3.94 10.43
CA ARG A 145 -7.67 2.68 10.25
C ARG A 145 -8.37 2.60 8.89
N ARG A 146 -8.94 3.70 8.40
CA ARG A 146 -9.60 3.75 7.09
C ARG A 146 -8.62 3.55 5.95
N ARG A 147 -7.51 4.28 5.94
CA ARG A 147 -6.47 4.13 4.90
C ARG A 147 -5.92 2.71 4.89
N THR A 148 -5.55 2.19 6.05
CA THR A 148 -5.03 0.81 6.19
C THR A 148 -6.00 -0.22 5.61
N ALA A 149 -7.31 -0.10 5.91
CA ALA A 149 -8.32 -0.99 5.35
C ALA A 149 -8.42 -0.88 3.81
N LEU A 150 -8.46 0.33 3.27
CA LEU A 150 -8.51 0.55 1.81
C LEU A 150 -7.23 0.05 1.12
N SER A 151 -6.05 0.35 1.65
CA SER A 151 -4.78 -0.15 1.13
C SER A 151 -4.75 -1.68 1.12
N SER A 152 -5.28 -2.34 2.15
CA SER A 152 -5.38 -3.82 2.17
C SER A 152 -6.31 -4.35 1.08
N PHE A 153 -7.39 -3.64 0.74
CA PHE A 153 -8.27 -4.02 -0.35
C PHE A 153 -7.55 -3.91 -1.71
N TYR A 154 -6.84 -2.81 -1.98
CA TYR A 154 -6.12 -2.67 -3.25
C TYR A 154 -4.93 -3.64 -3.35
N ALA A 155 -4.22 -3.90 -2.25
CA ALA A 155 -3.19 -4.93 -2.22
C ALA A 155 -3.76 -6.32 -2.56
N TYR A 156 -4.92 -6.67 -1.99
CA TYR A 156 -5.65 -7.89 -2.32
C TYR A 156 -6.07 -7.90 -3.80
N ALA A 157 -6.71 -6.84 -4.28
CA ALA A 157 -7.19 -6.76 -5.66
C ALA A 157 -6.05 -6.84 -6.68
N TRP A 158 -4.86 -6.32 -6.35
CA TRP A 158 -3.65 -6.45 -7.15
C TRP A 158 -3.15 -7.90 -7.20
N GLN A 159 -3.04 -8.57 -6.05
CA GLN A 159 -2.56 -9.97 -5.97
C GLN A 159 -3.41 -10.94 -6.77
N TYR A 160 -4.72 -10.72 -6.82
CA TYR A 160 -5.66 -11.56 -7.56
C TYR A 160 -5.86 -11.11 -9.02
N GLY A 161 -5.06 -10.16 -9.51
CA GLY A 161 -5.12 -9.65 -10.89
C GLY A 161 -6.45 -8.98 -11.25
N ALA A 162 -7.22 -8.57 -10.24
CA ALA A 162 -8.49 -7.88 -10.42
C ALA A 162 -8.28 -6.41 -10.80
N VAL A 163 -7.25 -5.78 -10.23
CA VAL A 163 -6.69 -4.54 -10.78
C VAL A 163 -5.92 -4.93 -12.03
N ARG A 164 -6.65 -5.26 -13.10
CA ARG A 164 -6.10 -5.12 -14.43
C ARG A 164 -5.84 -3.64 -14.56
N GLN A 165 -4.60 -3.26 -14.84
CA GLN A 165 -4.34 -1.90 -15.31
C GLN A 165 -5.28 -1.73 -16.49
N THR A 166 -6.37 -0.98 -16.28
CA THR A 166 -7.25 -0.53 -17.33
C THR A 166 -6.32 0.33 -18.17
N HIS A 167 -5.67 -0.31 -19.14
CA HIS A 167 -5.27 0.38 -20.34
C HIS A 167 -6.58 0.99 -20.78
N ALA A 168 -6.74 2.29 -20.53
CA ALA A 168 -7.53 3.10 -21.43
C ALA A 168 -6.96 2.71 -22.78
N ALA A 169 -7.66 1.81 -23.47
CA ALA A 169 -7.29 1.42 -24.80
C ALA A 169 -7.25 2.75 -25.52
N ALA A 170 -6.04 3.23 -25.81
CA ALA A 170 -5.87 4.43 -26.59
C ALA A 170 -6.80 4.22 -27.79
N PRO A 171 -7.74 5.14 -28.07
CA PRO A 171 -8.64 4.98 -29.18
C PRO A 171 -7.78 4.59 -30.39
N PRO A 172 -8.11 3.49 -31.09
CA PRO A 172 -7.27 3.00 -32.18
C PRO A 172 -6.93 4.20 -33.05
N PRO A 173 -5.63 4.45 -33.35
CA PRO A 173 -5.25 5.63 -34.12
C PRO A 173 -6.15 5.64 -35.33
N ALA A 174 -6.93 6.71 -35.49
CA ALA A 174 -7.86 6.86 -36.58
C ALA A 174 -7.09 6.47 -37.84
N ARG A 175 -7.45 5.33 -38.44
CA ARG A 175 -6.82 4.88 -39.68
C ARG A 175 -6.97 6.05 -40.62
N ALA A 176 -5.86 6.75 -40.88
CA ALA A 176 -5.79 7.76 -41.90
C ALA A 176 -6.32 7.07 -43.14
N ARG A 177 -7.55 7.44 -43.54
CA ARG A 177 -8.06 7.07 -44.84
C ARG A 177 -7.04 7.64 -45.81
N GLU A 178 -6.25 6.76 -46.40
CA GLU A 178 -5.41 7.08 -47.56
C GLU A 178 -6.29 7.79 -48.57
N ALA A 179 -6.13 9.11 -48.61
CA ALA A 179 -6.70 9.94 -49.65
C ALA A 179 -5.93 9.62 -50.92
N VAL A 180 -6.58 8.87 -51.80
CA VAL A 180 -6.19 8.68 -53.20
C VAL A 180 -6.02 10.06 -53.84
N PRO A 181 -4.86 10.40 -54.42
CA PRO A 181 -4.64 11.71 -55.02
C PRO A 181 -5.37 11.77 -56.37
N ARG A 182 -6.45 12.54 -56.45
CA ARG A 182 -7.01 12.97 -57.74
C ARG A 182 -6.32 14.26 -58.20
N ARG A 183 -5.64 14.11 -59.33
CA ARG A 183 -4.97 15.12 -60.13
C ARG A 183 -5.98 16.10 -60.74
N GLY A 184 -5.68 17.39 -60.66
CA GLY A 184 -6.12 18.41 -61.62
C GLY A 184 -7.34 19.25 -61.23
N SER A 185 -7.14 20.53 -60.93
CA SER A 185 -7.36 21.59 -61.91
C SER A 185 -7.23 22.97 -61.26
N VAL A 186 -6.43 23.79 -61.91
CA VAL A 186 -6.17 25.22 -61.72
C VAL A 186 -7.45 26.06 -61.79
N ARG A 187 -7.58 27.06 -60.91
CA ARG A 187 -7.81 28.48 -61.30
C ARG A 187 -7.65 29.44 -60.13
N ASP A 188 -6.89 30.49 -60.43
CA ASP A 188 -6.72 31.75 -59.72
C ASP A 188 -8.04 32.52 -59.56
N THR A 189 -8.15 33.24 -58.44
CA THR A 189 -8.64 34.63 -58.35
C THR A 189 -8.37 35.19 -56.95
N ASP A 190 -7.45 36.15 -56.87
CA ASP A 190 -7.32 37.18 -55.81
C ASP A 190 -8.31 38.36 -56.10
N PRO A 191 -8.40 39.44 -55.29
CA PRO A 191 -8.47 39.59 -53.83
C PRO A 191 -9.57 40.62 -53.38
N GLN A 192 -9.49 41.06 -52.12
CA GLN A 192 -10.14 42.22 -51.45
C GLN A 192 -11.54 42.06 -50.84
N ALA A 193 -11.62 42.34 -49.53
CA ALA A 193 -12.15 43.59 -48.96
C ALA A 193 -12.67 43.31 -47.54
N GLY A 194 -12.26 44.15 -46.58
CA GLY A 194 -12.68 44.04 -45.20
C GLY A 194 -14.06 44.64 -44.93
N THR A 195 -14.52 44.49 -43.70
CA THR A 195 -15.28 45.51 -42.96
C THR A 195 -15.32 45.14 -41.48
N ASP A 196 -14.97 46.14 -40.67
CA ASP A 196 -15.26 46.27 -39.25
C ASP A 196 -16.76 46.26 -38.94
N THR A 197 -17.08 45.97 -37.68
CA THR A 197 -18.23 46.39 -36.82
C THR A 197 -18.54 45.22 -35.87
N GLY A 198 -18.78 45.35 -34.57
CA GLY A 198 -18.94 46.48 -33.67
C GLY A 198 -19.67 45.97 -32.40
N SER A 199 -19.53 46.70 -31.29
CA SER A 199 -20.47 46.79 -30.14
C SER A 199 -20.65 45.56 -29.22
N GLN A 200 -20.22 45.64 -27.95
CA GLN A 200 -20.83 46.31 -26.78
C GLN A 200 -22.04 45.59 -26.16
N ALA A 201 -21.84 45.14 -24.91
CA ALA A 201 -22.74 45.24 -23.73
C ALA A 201 -22.18 44.24 -22.68
N GLY A 202 -21.88 44.56 -21.42
CA GLY A 202 -22.43 45.60 -20.55
C GLY A 202 -23.59 45.02 -19.75
N THR A 203 -23.31 44.34 -18.62
CA THR A 203 -24.32 44.20 -17.56
C THR A 203 -23.66 44.07 -16.19
N ASP A 204 -23.85 45.12 -15.40
CA ASP A 204 -23.65 45.20 -13.97
C ASP A 204 -24.59 44.26 -13.20
N ALA A 205 -24.09 43.66 -12.12
CA ALA A 205 -24.92 43.26 -10.99
C ALA A 205 -24.15 43.43 -9.68
N ARG A 206 -24.52 44.50 -8.96
CA ARG A 206 -24.14 44.83 -7.58
C ARG A 206 -24.69 43.80 -6.56
N PRO A 207 -24.20 43.80 -5.31
CA PRO A 207 -24.51 42.80 -4.30
C PRO A 207 -25.77 43.16 -3.49
N GLN A 208 -26.57 42.16 -3.13
CA GLN A 208 -27.58 42.30 -2.08
C GLN A 208 -27.02 41.83 -0.74
N ALA A 209 -26.97 42.80 0.18
CA ALA A 209 -26.87 42.59 1.61
C ALA A 209 -28.26 42.31 2.21
N GLY A 210 -28.24 41.65 3.38
CA GLY A 210 -29.31 41.69 4.38
C GLY A 210 -30.02 40.37 4.59
N THR A 211 -29.86 39.77 5.78
CA THR A 211 -30.94 39.75 6.79
C THR A 211 -30.41 39.08 8.07
N ASP A 212 -30.29 39.88 9.13
CA ASP A 212 -30.29 39.49 10.53
C ASP A 212 -31.63 38.84 10.90
N ALA A 213 -31.61 37.71 11.61
CA ALA A 213 -32.61 37.38 12.63
C ALA A 213 -32.23 36.07 13.35
N GLY A 214 -32.29 36.09 14.68
CA GLY A 214 -32.66 34.90 15.45
C GLY A 214 -31.75 34.50 16.60
N GLN A 215 -31.54 35.40 17.56
CA GLN A 215 -31.31 35.04 18.94
C GLN A 215 -32.38 34.02 19.40
N ARG A 216 -31.98 32.81 19.77
CA ARG A 216 -32.79 31.94 20.62
C ARG A 216 -31.98 31.48 21.81
N VAL A 217 -32.21 32.20 22.90
CA VAL A 217 -31.91 31.81 24.28
C VAL A 217 -32.72 30.55 24.59
N GLY A 218 -32.05 29.52 25.09
CA GLY A 218 -32.66 28.23 25.41
C GLY A 218 -31.92 27.52 26.53
N ALA A 219 -32.28 27.91 27.75
CA ALA A 219 -32.30 27.13 28.99
C ALA A 219 -31.09 26.23 29.31
N ALA A 220 -30.32 26.68 30.30
CA ALA A 220 -29.53 25.84 31.18
C ALA A 220 -30.41 24.73 31.78
N ARG A 221 -29.92 23.49 31.72
CA ARG A 221 -30.33 22.42 32.62
C ARG A 221 -29.07 21.74 33.15
N ASP A 222 -28.83 22.02 34.42
CA ASP A 222 -27.96 21.26 35.31
C ASP A 222 -28.42 19.80 35.35
N ALA A 223 -27.51 18.89 35.05
CA ALA A 223 -27.64 17.48 35.41
C ALA A 223 -26.34 17.05 36.08
N GLY A 224 -26.44 16.88 37.40
CA GLY A 224 -25.32 16.64 38.31
C GLY A 224 -24.54 15.37 38.01
N SER A 225 -23.22 15.51 38.10
CA SER A 225 -22.27 14.43 38.29
C SER A 225 -22.52 13.78 39.66
N LYS A 226 -23.03 12.54 39.67
CA LYS A 226 -22.84 11.62 40.79
C LYS A 226 -21.68 10.69 40.47
N ALA A 227 -20.55 10.95 41.11
CA ALA A 227 -19.47 9.99 41.28
C ALA A 227 -19.98 8.89 42.22
N GLY A 228 -19.98 7.64 41.73
CA GLY A 228 -20.11 6.44 42.54
C GLY A 228 -18.80 5.70 42.52
N THR A 229 -18.04 5.85 43.59
CA THR A 229 -16.92 4.98 43.96
C THR A 229 -17.51 3.82 44.76
N ASP A 230 -17.20 2.58 44.41
CA ASP A 230 -16.71 1.53 45.34
C ASP A 230 -16.90 0.10 44.80
N GLY A 231 -15.90 -0.73 45.12
CA GLY A 231 -16.13 -2.14 45.47
C GLY A 231 -15.76 -3.19 44.43
N GLY A 232 -14.47 -3.48 44.28
CA GLY A 232 -13.99 -4.64 43.52
C GLY A 232 -12.66 -5.17 44.03
N GLN A 233 -12.67 -5.74 45.25
CA GLN A 233 -11.58 -6.53 45.80
C GLN A 233 -11.29 -7.74 44.91
N GLN A 234 -10.05 -7.87 44.44
CA GLN A 234 -9.46 -9.19 44.17
C GLN A 234 -8.04 -9.22 44.73
N ALA A 235 -7.90 -9.98 45.80
CA ALA A 235 -6.63 -10.42 46.35
C ALA A 235 -6.02 -11.47 45.41
N GLY A 236 -4.76 -11.27 45.06
CA GLY A 236 -3.92 -12.22 44.36
C GLY A 236 -2.50 -12.08 44.87
N THR A 237 -2.12 -13.02 45.73
CA THR A 237 -0.79 -13.27 46.27
C THR A 237 0.27 -13.36 45.18
N ASP A 238 1.46 -12.78 45.39
CA ASP A 238 2.69 -13.55 45.16
C ASP A 238 3.93 -12.94 45.83
N THR A 239 4.60 -13.82 46.58
CA THR A 239 5.85 -13.63 47.31
C THR A 239 7.04 -13.45 46.36
N ARG A 240 7.82 -12.40 46.57
CA ARG A 240 9.11 -12.20 45.89
C ARG A 240 10.26 -12.56 46.84
N PRO A 241 11.21 -13.44 46.45
CA PRO A 241 12.40 -13.67 47.24
C PRO A 241 13.40 -12.53 47.04
N ARG A 242 13.93 -12.08 48.17
CA ARG A 242 14.99 -11.08 48.34
C ARG A 242 16.33 -11.78 48.13
N VAL A 243 17.03 -11.43 47.05
CA VAL A 243 18.46 -11.75 46.89
C VAL A 243 19.18 -10.44 46.56
N GLY A 244 20.17 -10.14 47.39
CA GLY A 244 21.01 -8.96 47.26
C GLY A 244 22.01 -9.09 46.11
N ALA A 245 22.31 -7.97 45.49
CA ALA A 245 23.53 -7.78 44.72
C ALA A 245 24.09 -6.40 45.09
N VAL A 246 25.32 -6.43 45.61
CA VAL A 246 26.17 -5.29 45.92
C VAL A 246 27.20 -5.18 44.80
N HIS A 247 27.55 -3.94 44.44
CA HIS A 247 28.61 -3.49 43.51
C HIS A 247 28.29 -3.58 42.02
N ASP A 248 28.79 -2.71 41.15
CA ASP A 248 29.25 -1.31 41.17
C ASP A 248 29.42 -0.95 39.66
N ALA A 249 29.47 0.35 39.36
CA ALA A 249 29.84 1.00 38.09
C ALA A 249 28.69 1.62 37.27
N GLY A 250 28.58 2.94 37.40
CA GLY A 250 28.45 3.82 36.23
C GLY A 250 27.06 4.02 35.62
N SER A 251 26.00 4.10 36.43
CA SER A 251 24.70 4.58 35.93
C SER A 251 24.64 6.11 35.97
N ARG A 252 25.14 6.75 34.91
CA ARG A 252 24.88 8.15 34.57
C ARG A 252 24.99 8.34 33.06
N ALA A 253 23.84 8.37 32.39
CA ALA A 253 23.49 9.41 31.44
C ALA A 253 22.02 9.24 31.01
N ASP A 254 21.32 10.36 31.02
CA ASP A 254 19.95 10.58 30.55
C ASP A 254 19.45 9.60 29.49
N GLY A 255 18.26 9.06 29.72
CA GLY A 255 17.42 8.43 28.70
C GLY A 255 16.89 9.45 27.70
N ALA A 256 17.79 10.23 27.08
CA ALA A 256 17.45 11.02 25.92
C ALA A 256 17.03 10.04 24.81
N PRO A 257 15.84 10.18 24.22
CA PRO A 257 15.40 9.31 23.14
C PRO A 257 16.45 9.35 22.03
N VAL A 258 16.97 8.17 21.65
CA VAL A 258 17.93 8.06 20.54
C VAL A 258 17.31 8.78 19.35
N PRO A 259 17.92 9.87 18.84
CA PRO A 259 17.32 10.64 17.78
C PRO A 259 17.19 9.75 16.54
N GLY A 260 15.96 9.67 16.03
CA GLY A 260 15.64 8.95 14.79
C GLY A 260 16.49 9.43 13.62
N VAL A 261 16.44 8.71 12.50
CA VAL A 261 17.22 9.08 11.32
C VAL A 261 16.68 10.39 10.75
N THR A 262 17.53 11.41 10.65
CA THR A 262 17.11 12.73 10.16
C THR A 262 16.93 12.73 8.63
N PRO A 263 16.18 13.69 8.06
CA PRO A 263 16.07 13.83 6.60
C PRO A 263 17.42 14.02 5.90
N GLU A 264 18.35 14.73 6.56
CA GLU A 264 19.72 14.93 6.10
C GLU A 264 20.49 13.61 6.05
N GLU A 265 20.44 12.82 7.12
CA GLU A 265 21.07 11.50 7.19
C GLU A 265 20.50 10.57 6.11
N ARG A 266 19.19 10.58 5.87
CA ARG A 266 18.59 9.84 4.76
C ARG A 266 19.13 10.30 3.40
N ARG A 267 19.34 11.61 3.20
CA ARG A 267 19.94 12.14 1.96
C ARG A 267 21.37 11.65 1.77
N LEU A 268 22.21 11.75 2.80
CA LEU A 268 23.59 11.28 2.79
C LEU A 268 23.64 9.76 2.57
N LEU A 269 22.77 9.00 3.23
CA LEU A 269 22.67 7.55 3.04
C LEU A 269 22.34 7.20 1.58
N ARG A 270 21.41 7.92 0.94
CA ARG A 270 21.12 7.74 -0.49
C ARG A 270 22.31 8.09 -1.39
N GLN A 271 23.15 9.05 -1.01
CA GLN A 271 24.40 9.34 -1.73
C GLN A 271 25.40 8.19 -1.56
N GLY A 272 25.54 7.67 -0.34
CA GLY A 272 26.39 6.52 -0.03
C GLY A 272 26.01 5.25 -0.80
N VAL A 273 24.70 4.95 -0.89
CA VAL A 273 24.17 3.89 -1.77
C VAL A 273 24.64 4.09 -3.22
N GLY A 274 24.65 5.34 -3.71
CA GLY A 274 25.14 5.66 -5.05
C GLY A 274 26.64 5.40 -5.21
N ARG A 275 27.44 5.68 -4.18
CA ARG A 275 28.89 5.42 -4.20
C ARG A 275 29.21 3.93 -4.17
N LEU A 276 28.54 3.16 -3.30
CA LEU A 276 28.66 1.69 -3.28
C LEU A 276 28.34 1.09 -4.65
N ALA A 277 27.25 1.54 -5.29
CA ALA A 277 26.90 1.09 -6.63
C ALA A 277 27.98 1.44 -7.67
N ALA A 278 28.58 2.63 -7.59
CA ALA A 278 29.67 3.06 -8.48
C ALA A 278 30.96 2.24 -8.28
N GLU A 279 31.18 1.71 -7.07
CA GLU A 279 32.29 0.81 -6.73
C GLU A 279 32.03 -0.66 -7.15
N GLY A 280 30.91 -0.93 -7.83
CA GLY A 280 30.53 -2.28 -8.26
C GLY A 280 29.84 -3.12 -7.16
N ARG A 281 29.59 -2.53 -5.99
CA ARG A 281 28.95 -3.17 -4.83
C ARG A 281 27.42 -3.10 -4.93
N SER A 282 26.88 -3.56 -6.06
CA SER A 282 25.46 -3.40 -6.40
C SER A 282 24.52 -4.15 -5.46
N VAL A 283 24.95 -5.29 -4.90
CA VAL A 283 24.14 -6.07 -3.95
C VAL A 283 23.97 -5.30 -2.63
N GLU A 284 25.07 -4.78 -2.09
CA GLU A 284 25.08 -3.96 -0.89
C GLU A 284 24.25 -2.69 -1.06
N ALA A 285 24.47 -1.98 -2.18
CA ALA A 285 23.73 -0.78 -2.51
C ALA A 285 22.22 -1.08 -2.58
N ALA A 286 21.81 -2.16 -3.24
CA ALA A 286 20.40 -2.57 -3.33
C ALA A 286 19.81 -2.92 -1.97
N ALA A 287 20.54 -3.66 -1.11
CA ALA A 287 20.07 -4.05 0.22
C ALA A 287 19.79 -2.83 1.11
N VAL A 288 20.71 -1.86 1.16
CA VAL A 288 20.53 -0.63 1.95
C VAL A 288 19.43 0.24 1.38
N ALA A 289 19.34 0.38 0.05
CA ALA A 289 18.29 1.16 -0.58
C ALA A 289 16.89 0.59 -0.32
N LEU A 290 16.75 -0.74 -0.37
CA LEU A 290 15.51 -1.41 -0.04
C LEU A 290 15.15 -1.29 1.44
N LEU A 291 16.13 -1.45 2.34
CA LEU A 291 15.93 -1.23 3.77
C LEU A 291 15.43 0.20 4.06
N GLU A 292 16.03 1.22 3.44
CA GLU A 292 15.66 2.64 3.64
C GLU A 292 14.27 2.97 3.08
N ALA A 293 13.90 2.37 1.95
CA ALA A 293 12.63 2.64 1.27
C ALA A 293 11.45 1.84 1.83
N THR A 294 11.69 0.63 2.32
CA THR A 294 10.61 -0.32 2.69
C THR A 294 10.61 -0.71 4.17
N GLY A 295 11.71 -0.48 4.89
CA GLY A 295 11.89 -1.01 6.24
C GLY A 295 11.96 -2.55 6.29
N ALA A 296 12.25 -3.22 5.18
CA ALA A 296 12.36 -4.67 5.12
C ALA A 296 13.41 -5.22 6.10
N SER A 297 13.11 -6.35 6.73
CA SER A 297 14.08 -7.07 7.56
C SER A 297 15.14 -7.77 6.70
N ALA A 298 16.30 -8.09 7.26
CA ALA A 298 17.31 -8.90 6.58
C ALA A 298 16.73 -10.24 6.09
N ALA A 299 15.92 -10.92 6.90
CA ALA A 299 15.25 -12.16 6.50
C ALA A 299 14.28 -11.97 5.32
N THR A 300 13.60 -10.83 5.24
CA THR A 300 12.73 -10.48 4.11
C THR A 300 13.56 -10.24 2.85
N LEU A 301 14.66 -9.48 2.96
CA LEU A 301 15.57 -9.21 1.84
C LEU A 301 16.25 -10.49 1.34
N ALA A 302 16.62 -11.40 2.24
CA ALA A 302 17.25 -12.68 1.89
C ALA A 302 16.36 -13.59 1.04
N ARG A 303 15.03 -13.43 1.12
CA ARG A 303 14.05 -14.20 0.33
C ARG A 303 13.63 -13.50 -0.96
N LEU A 304 14.06 -12.26 -1.19
CA LEU A 304 13.62 -11.49 -2.34
C LEU A 304 14.14 -12.11 -3.64
N THR A 305 13.24 -12.43 -4.56
CA THR A 305 13.56 -13.00 -5.89
C THR A 305 13.20 -12.03 -7.02
N ALA A 306 13.59 -12.35 -8.26
CA ALA A 306 13.18 -11.57 -9.43
C ALA A 306 11.66 -11.57 -9.64
N GLN A 307 10.97 -12.62 -9.19
CA GLN A 307 9.51 -12.74 -9.30
C GLN A 307 8.76 -11.73 -8.42
N ASP A 308 9.40 -11.25 -7.37
CA ASP A 308 8.84 -10.28 -6.43
C ASP A 308 8.94 -8.83 -6.96
N ILE A 309 9.59 -8.63 -8.11
CA ILE A 309 9.76 -7.33 -8.74
C ILE A 309 8.84 -7.24 -9.95
N HIS A 310 7.89 -6.32 -9.86
CA HIS A 310 6.99 -5.99 -10.96
C HIS A 310 7.41 -4.65 -11.55
N ALA A 311 8.29 -4.70 -12.54
CA ALA A 311 8.56 -3.54 -13.37
C ALA A 311 7.30 -3.22 -14.17
N GLY A 312 6.75 -2.01 -14.00
CA GLY A 312 5.84 -1.47 -15.01
C GLY A 312 6.56 -1.48 -16.35
N ALA A 313 5.88 -1.90 -17.42
CA ALA A 313 6.46 -2.00 -18.76
C ALA A 313 7.31 -0.76 -19.06
N GLU A 314 8.57 -0.95 -19.47
CA GLU A 314 9.53 0.12 -19.70
C GLU A 314 9.25 0.95 -20.97
N GLY A 315 7.99 1.00 -21.42
CA GLY A 315 7.55 1.64 -22.65
C GLY A 315 7.00 3.04 -22.43
N GLY A 316 7.80 3.97 -21.89
CA GLY A 316 7.51 5.41 -21.94
C GLY A 316 6.37 5.95 -21.07
N ASP A 317 5.61 5.10 -20.39
CA ASP A 317 4.43 5.47 -19.60
C ASP A 317 4.74 5.87 -18.15
N GLY A 318 6.02 5.96 -17.78
CA GLY A 318 6.46 6.55 -16.50
C GLY A 318 6.00 5.78 -15.25
N ARG A 319 5.49 4.55 -15.40
CA ARG A 319 4.89 3.80 -14.29
C ARG A 319 5.95 3.47 -13.23
N PRO A 320 5.67 3.73 -11.94
CA PRO A 320 6.57 3.32 -10.87
C PRO A 320 6.64 1.79 -10.84
N GLY A 321 7.85 1.24 -10.75
CA GLY A 321 8.00 -0.19 -10.48
C GLY A 321 7.46 -0.50 -9.09
N ILE A 322 6.99 -1.72 -8.87
CA ILE A 322 6.50 -2.16 -7.56
C ILE A 322 7.35 -3.36 -7.14
N ILE A 323 7.71 -3.39 -5.87
CA ILE A 323 8.29 -4.58 -5.23
C ILE A 323 7.28 -5.15 -4.25
N VAL A 324 7.12 -6.47 -4.28
CA VAL A 324 6.21 -7.21 -3.41
C VAL A 324 7.06 -7.94 -2.38
N LEU A 325 7.01 -7.48 -1.13
CA LEU A 325 7.75 -8.08 -0.04
C LEU A 325 6.85 -9.01 0.77
N ARG A 326 7.37 -10.19 1.11
CA ARG A 326 6.71 -11.16 2.00
C ARG A 326 7.37 -11.11 3.37
N ASP A 327 6.61 -10.77 4.41
CA ASP A 327 7.10 -10.78 5.78
C ASP A 327 7.30 -12.22 6.32
N ALA A 328 7.70 -12.35 7.59
CA ALA A 328 7.96 -13.67 8.19
C ALA A 328 6.69 -14.50 8.43
N GLN A 329 5.51 -13.89 8.32
CA GLN A 329 4.19 -14.46 8.49
C GLN A 329 3.48 -14.65 7.12
N ASP A 330 4.23 -14.63 6.02
CA ASP A 330 3.73 -14.64 4.63
C ASP A 330 2.78 -13.47 4.30
N GLY A 331 2.78 -12.41 5.11
CA GLY A 331 2.10 -11.16 4.83
C GLY A 331 2.74 -10.46 3.63
N VAL A 332 1.93 -10.13 2.63
CA VAL A 332 2.39 -9.54 1.37
C VAL A 332 2.16 -8.02 1.37
N VAL A 333 3.22 -7.25 1.18
CA VAL A 333 3.17 -5.78 1.13
C VAL A 333 3.84 -5.28 -0.15
N ALA A 334 3.16 -4.40 -0.87
CA ALA A 334 3.67 -3.79 -2.10
C ALA A 334 4.24 -2.39 -1.82
N PHE A 335 5.45 -2.12 -2.29
CA PHE A 335 6.10 -0.82 -2.19
C PHE A 335 6.43 -0.25 -3.57
N PRO A 336 6.20 1.05 -3.81
CA PRO A 336 6.68 1.69 -5.03
C PRO A 336 8.21 1.79 -5.01
N LEU A 337 8.84 1.49 -6.14
CA LEU A 337 10.28 1.57 -6.33
C LEU A 337 10.67 2.88 -6.99
N THR A 338 11.65 3.57 -6.41
CA THR A 338 12.28 4.74 -7.04
C THR A 338 13.08 4.33 -8.27
N ALA A 339 13.31 5.25 -9.21
CA ALA A 339 14.11 4.98 -10.41
C ALA A 339 15.50 4.41 -10.09
N ARG A 340 16.14 4.88 -9.01
CA ARG A 340 17.44 4.40 -8.56
C ARG A 340 17.40 2.92 -8.11
N ILE A 341 16.42 2.56 -7.27
CA ILE A 341 16.28 1.17 -6.80
C ILE A 341 15.96 0.25 -7.97
N ARG A 342 15.10 0.69 -8.91
CA ARG A 342 14.80 -0.08 -10.13
C ARG A 342 16.06 -0.39 -10.95
N SER A 343 16.94 0.59 -11.13
CA SER A 343 18.20 0.40 -11.86
C SER A 343 19.08 -0.67 -11.21
N LEU A 344 19.28 -0.59 -9.89
CA LEU A 344 20.06 -1.57 -9.12
C LEU A 344 19.44 -2.97 -9.22
N LEU A 345 18.13 -3.08 -9.02
CA LEU A 345 17.44 -4.36 -9.07
C LEU A 345 17.44 -4.97 -10.46
N ARG A 346 17.35 -4.15 -11.51
CA ARG A 346 17.46 -4.64 -12.90
C ARG A 346 18.83 -5.24 -13.15
N GLN A 347 19.90 -4.56 -12.73
CA GLN A 347 21.25 -5.09 -12.84
C GLN A 347 21.38 -6.46 -12.15
N LEU A 348 20.81 -6.61 -10.95
CA LEU A 348 20.81 -7.87 -10.21
C LEU A 348 19.93 -8.95 -10.85
N CYS A 349 18.78 -8.59 -11.41
CA CYS A 349 17.90 -9.52 -12.11
C CYS A 349 18.53 -10.04 -13.41
N SER A 350 19.30 -9.21 -14.11
CA SER A 350 19.99 -9.64 -15.34
C SER A 350 21.11 -10.64 -15.08
N SER A 351 21.68 -10.67 -13.87
CA SER A 351 22.78 -11.57 -13.51
C SER A 351 22.32 -12.83 -12.77
N ARG A 352 21.03 -12.96 -12.42
CA ARG A 352 20.52 -14.07 -11.60
C ARG A 352 19.29 -14.73 -12.20
N PRO A 353 19.13 -16.06 -12.07
CA PRO A 353 17.93 -16.75 -12.54
C PRO A 353 16.72 -16.41 -11.64
N ALA A 354 15.52 -16.53 -12.20
CA ALA A 354 14.29 -15.98 -11.59
C ALA A 354 13.93 -16.55 -10.21
N GLY A 355 14.37 -17.78 -9.89
CA GLY A 355 14.10 -18.44 -8.60
C GLY A 355 15.17 -18.21 -7.53
N GLU A 356 16.28 -17.56 -7.88
CA GLU A 356 17.34 -17.28 -6.92
C GLU A 356 17.09 -15.99 -6.16
N SER A 357 17.55 -15.96 -4.91
CA SER A 357 17.54 -14.74 -4.11
C SER A 357 18.40 -13.68 -4.80
N LEU A 358 17.88 -12.46 -4.93
CA LEU A 358 18.55 -11.32 -5.53
C LEU A 358 19.61 -10.72 -4.61
N ILE A 359 19.38 -10.79 -3.30
CA ILE A 359 20.26 -10.22 -2.29
C ILE A 359 20.94 -11.37 -1.55
N ARG A 360 22.08 -11.82 -2.09
CA ARG A 360 22.96 -12.82 -1.46
C ARG A 360 24.36 -12.24 -1.36
N ARG A 361 25.04 -12.58 -0.28
CA ARG A 361 26.43 -12.24 -0.03
C ARG A 361 27.33 -12.90 -1.07
N ASP A 362 28.54 -12.36 -1.27
CA ASP A 362 29.50 -12.88 -2.25
C ASP A 362 30.01 -14.30 -1.89
N ASP A 363 29.91 -14.69 -0.61
CA ASP A 363 30.17 -16.04 -0.12
C ASP A 363 29.01 -17.02 -0.39
N GLY A 364 27.91 -16.55 -0.99
CA GLY A 364 26.72 -17.35 -1.31
C GLY A 364 25.71 -17.48 -0.16
N ASP A 365 26.08 -17.03 1.04
CA ASP A 365 25.22 -17.08 2.21
C ASP A 365 24.05 -16.09 2.09
N PRO A 366 22.90 -16.41 2.73
CA PRO A 366 21.80 -15.48 2.83
C PRO A 366 22.23 -14.25 3.63
N VAL A 367 21.65 -13.09 3.31
CA VAL A 367 21.90 -11.88 4.11
C VAL A 367 21.31 -12.00 5.50
N ASP A 368 22.09 -11.60 6.49
CA ASP A 368 21.71 -11.57 7.90
C ASP A 368 21.75 -10.13 8.46
N GLY A 369 21.32 -9.96 9.70
CA GLY A 369 21.27 -8.65 10.35
C GLY A 369 22.64 -8.03 10.59
N ALA A 370 23.68 -8.84 10.82
CA ALA A 370 25.04 -8.35 11.10
C ALA A 370 25.70 -7.85 9.80
N TRP A 371 25.55 -8.60 8.72
CA TRP A 371 25.96 -8.19 7.38
C TRP A 371 25.26 -6.89 6.98
N LEU A 372 23.92 -6.83 7.14
CA LEU A 372 23.16 -5.64 6.77
C LEU A 372 23.53 -4.41 7.63
N GLY A 373 23.84 -4.61 8.92
CA GLY A 373 24.31 -3.56 9.81
C GLY A 373 25.69 -3.01 9.41
N ARG A 374 26.63 -3.89 9.05
CA ARG A 374 27.95 -3.48 8.52
C ARG A 374 27.81 -2.70 7.22
N VAL A 375 27.06 -3.24 6.25
CA VAL A 375 26.87 -2.59 4.95
C VAL A 375 26.15 -1.24 5.08
N LEU A 376 25.19 -1.13 6.00
CA LEU A 376 24.53 0.14 6.31
C LEU A 376 25.54 1.18 6.83
N ARG A 377 26.45 0.79 7.74
CA ARG A 377 27.49 1.66 8.27
C ARG A 377 28.44 2.14 7.16
N GLU A 378 28.86 1.23 6.29
CA GLU A 378 29.71 1.56 5.14
C GLU A 378 29.02 2.51 4.17
N ALA A 379 27.74 2.26 3.85
CA ALA A 379 26.94 3.18 3.04
C ALA A 379 26.82 4.56 3.70
N ALA A 380 26.59 4.61 5.01
CA ALA A 380 26.50 5.87 5.75
C ALA A 380 27.81 6.66 5.71
N GLN A 381 28.94 6.00 5.97
CA GLN A 381 30.28 6.60 5.90
C GLN A 381 30.60 7.07 4.48
N ALA A 382 30.32 6.26 3.46
CA ALA A 382 30.48 6.65 2.06
C ALA A 382 29.61 7.86 1.70
N GLY A 383 28.44 8.00 2.33
CA GLY A 383 27.56 9.17 2.21
C GLY A 383 28.07 10.42 2.92
N GLY A 384 29.11 10.34 3.75
CA GLY A 384 29.63 11.45 4.57
C GLY A 384 28.99 11.58 5.95
N ILE A 385 28.24 10.57 6.41
CA ILE A 385 27.75 10.54 7.80
C ILE A 385 28.96 10.29 8.73
N PRO A 386 29.19 11.11 9.77
CA PRO A 386 30.32 10.93 10.69
C PRO A 386 30.35 9.52 11.29
N GLU A 387 31.54 8.94 11.45
CA GLU A 387 31.73 7.55 11.87
C GLU A 387 30.94 7.18 13.13
N ARG A 388 31.06 7.98 14.20
CA ARG A 388 30.29 7.76 15.45
C ARG A 388 28.77 7.71 15.22
N ARG A 389 28.26 8.50 14.27
CA ARG A 389 26.83 8.49 13.93
C ARG A 389 26.48 7.31 13.04
N ALA A 390 27.34 6.95 12.08
CA ALA A 390 27.17 5.77 11.24
C ALA A 390 27.14 4.48 12.08
N GLU A 391 27.93 4.40 13.16
CA GLU A 391 27.90 3.27 14.11
C GLU A 391 26.56 3.13 14.84
N ALA A 392 25.89 4.25 15.12
CA ALA A 392 24.57 4.27 15.75
C ALA A 392 23.43 3.93 14.78
N LEU A 393 23.69 3.90 13.47
CA LEU A 393 22.70 3.46 12.48
C LEU A 393 22.64 1.94 12.44
N HIS A 394 21.48 1.38 12.82
CA HIS A 394 21.22 -0.05 12.76
C HIS A 394 19.94 -0.31 11.94
N PRO A 395 19.82 -1.44 11.22
CA PRO A 395 18.63 -1.75 10.42
C PRO A 395 17.28 -1.57 11.12
N GLN A 396 17.19 -1.91 12.41
CA GLN A 396 15.99 -1.74 13.24
C GLN A 396 15.61 -0.27 13.41
N LEU A 397 16.60 0.63 13.56
CA LEU A 397 16.36 2.08 13.68
C LEU A 397 15.79 2.62 12.36
N LEU A 398 16.42 2.29 11.22
CA LEU A 398 15.91 2.69 9.90
C LEU A 398 14.51 2.15 9.64
N ARG A 399 14.25 0.90 10.03
CA ARG A 399 12.90 0.30 9.94
C ARG A 399 11.91 1.07 10.81
N ALA A 400 12.24 1.34 12.08
CA ALA A 400 11.37 2.07 12.99
C ALA A 400 11.07 3.49 12.46
N THR A 401 12.09 4.19 11.95
CA THR A 401 11.92 5.51 11.33
C THR A 401 11.10 5.42 10.05
N THR A 402 11.33 4.44 9.18
CA THR A 402 10.53 4.24 7.95
C THR A 402 9.07 3.89 8.25
N VAL A 403 8.81 3.09 9.28
CA VAL A 403 7.44 2.79 9.73
C VAL A 403 6.77 4.01 10.38
N ALA A 404 7.54 4.88 11.04
CA ALA A 404 7.03 6.11 11.62
C ALA A 404 6.80 7.23 10.57
N ASP A 405 7.63 7.27 9.53
CA ASP A 405 7.62 8.23 8.42
C ASP A 405 6.63 7.83 7.31
N LEU A 406 6.38 6.51 7.15
CA LEU A 406 5.18 6.06 6.48
C LEU A 406 4.06 6.84 7.16
N PRO A 407 3.31 7.68 6.40
CA PRO A 407 2.30 8.53 6.99
C PRO A 407 1.52 7.63 7.94
N ARG A 408 1.44 8.02 9.23
CA ARG A 408 0.65 7.30 10.24
C ARG A 408 -0.78 7.32 9.72
N GLY A 409 -1.04 6.33 8.90
CA GLY A 409 -1.70 6.56 7.63
C GLY A 409 -3.04 5.99 7.66
#